data_AF-A0ABD6SAF5-F1
#
_entry.id   AF-A0ABD6SAF5-F1
#
_cell.length_a   1.000
_cell.length_b   1.000
_cell.length_c   1.000
_cell.angle_alpha   90.00
_cell.angle_beta   90.00
_cell.angle_gamma   90.00
#
_symmetry.space_group_name_H-M   'P 1'
#
loop_
_entity.id
_entity.type
_entity.pdbx_description
1 polymer ?
#
loop_
_entity_poly.entity_id
_entity_poly.type
_entity_poly.pdbx_seq_one_letter_code
_entity_poly.pdbx_strand_id
1 'polypeptide(L)'
;MRETYTDIIQYVADRCGTSYHKSHTVIKEVSRVLKEHIKLGDAVHCEGLFYISFQTSAGRMYKNRVFDLEAQVKEIQERLPKISTHLVNDLVVTYYVRLHQLVSQGKQVNVKGVGYVIPTETEDGSIYCHTRVSPALEKPECVDFLLLNQETGGLTLTYLEKEDVRFQMVADEKLHVPCIVAKESTYQFETIEI
;
A
#
# COMPACT_ATOMS: atom_id res chain seq x y z
N MET A 1 -9.65 2.05 -21.72
CA MET A 1 -9.81 0.59 -21.53
C MET A 1 -9.29 0.33 -20.13
N ARG A 2 -10.19 -0.02 -19.21
CA ARG A 2 -9.88 -0.17 -17.79
C ARG A 2 -9.01 -1.40 -17.61
N GLU A 3 -7.88 -1.25 -16.93
CA GLU A 3 -7.07 -2.40 -16.51
C GLU A 3 -7.64 -2.96 -15.23
N THR A 4 -8.07 -4.22 -15.29
CA THR A 4 -8.57 -4.99 -14.17
C THR A 4 -7.40 -5.57 -13.37
N TYR A 5 -7.70 -6.09 -12.17
CA TYR A 5 -6.71 -6.84 -11.38
C TYR A 5 -6.12 -8.00 -12.19
N THR A 6 -6.94 -8.70 -12.98
CA THR A 6 -6.50 -9.77 -13.89
C THR A 6 -5.49 -9.27 -14.91
N ASP A 7 -5.73 -8.10 -15.51
CA ASP A 7 -4.82 -7.51 -16.50
C ASP A 7 -3.46 -7.15 -15.89
N ILE A 8 -3.46 -6.64 -14.65
CA ILE A 8 -2.22 -6.33 -13.92
C ILE A 8 -1.43 -7.61 -13.62
N ILE A 9 -2.10 -8.67 -13.16
CA ILE A 9 -1.42 -9.95 -12.89
C ILE A 9 -0.90 -10.57 -14.18
N GLN A 10 -1.64 -10.47 -15.28
CA GLN A 10 -1.20 -10.94 -16.58
C GLN A 10 0.04 -10.16 -17.05
N TYR A 11 0.02 -8.83 -16.94
CA TYR A 11 1.19 -8.00 -17.23
C TYR A 11 2.42 -8.42 -16.42
N VAL A 12 2.26 -8.66 -15.12
CA VAL A 12 3.36 -9.10 -14.24
C VAL A 12 3.88 -10.48 -14.68
N ALA A 13 2.99 -11.42 -15.01
CA ALA A 13 3.35 -12.74 -15.49
C ALA A 13 4.15 -12.70 -16.80
N ASP A 14 3.66 -11.94 -17.78
CA ASP A 14 4.29 -11.78 -19.09
C ASP A 14 5.66 -11.12 -18.95
N ARG A 15 5.76 -10.07 -18.10
CA ARG A 15 7.00 -9.33 -17.94
C ARG A 15 8.08 -10.11 -17.18
N CYS A 16 7.68 -10.99 -16.26
CA CYS A 16 8.59 -11.84 -15.50
C CYS A 16 8.82 -13.22 -16.13
N GLY A 17 8.17 -13.53 -17.27
CA GLY A 17 8.31 -14.83 -17.93
C GLY A 17 7.80 -16.00 -17.09
N THR A 18 6.71 -15.83 -16.37
CA THR A 18 6.13 -16.85 -15.49
C THR A 18 4.64 -17.09 -15.76
N SER A 19 4.04 -18.08 -15.10
CA SER A 19 2.61 -18.35 -15.24
C SER A 19 1.76 -17.34 -14.44
N TYR A 20 0.59 -17.02 -14.99
CA TYR A 20 -0.43 -16.21 -14.31
C TYR A 20 -0.71 -16.70 -12.89
N HIS A 21 -0.87 -18.02 -12.71
CA HIS A 21 -1.16 -18.60 -11.40
C HIS A 21 -0.06 -18.33 -10.37
N LYS A 22 1.21 -18.36 -10.79
CA LYS A 22 2.35 -18.09 -9.90
C LYS A 22 2.41 -16.60 -9.54
N SER A 23 2.27 -15.71 -10.53
CA SER A 23 2.18 -14.26 -10.28
C SER A 23 1.02 -13.93 -9.35
N HIS A 24 -0.16 -14.47 -9.62
CA HIS A 24 -1.35 -14.26 -8.81
C HIS A 24 -1.12 -14.67 -7.36
N THR A 25 -0.52 -15.85 -7.14
CA THR A 25 -0.19 -16.34 -5.80
C THR A 25 0.73 -15.38 -5.06
N VAL A 26 1.82 -14.91 -5.69
CA VAL A 26 2.77 -13.97 -5.06
C VAL A 26 2.12 -12.62 -4.77
N ILE A 27 1.38 -12.03 -5.72
CA ILE A 27 0.75 -10.71 -5.52
C ILE A 27 -0.40 -10.77 -4.49
N LYS A 28 -1.11 -11.90 -4.40
CA LYS A 28 -2.07 -12.13 -3.31
C LYS A 28 -1.37 -12.11 -1.95
N GLU A 29 -0.18 -12.69 -1.85
CA GLU A 29 0.63 -12.68 -0.63
C GLU A 29 1.09 -11.27 -0.25
N VAL A 30 1.47 -10.42 -1.21
CA VAL A 30 1.78 -8.98 -0.95
C VAL A 30 0.67 -8.32 -0.14
N SER A 31 -0.57 -8.40 -0.64
CA SER A 31 -1.72 -7.79 0.04
C SER A 31 -1.97 -8.41 1.43
N ARG A 32 -1.68 -9.71 1.60
CA ARG A 32 -1.85 -10.41 2.86
C ARG A 32 -0.84 -9.92 3.91
N VAL A 33 0.46 -9.94 3.60
CA VAL A 33 1.51 -9.54 4.54
C VAL A 33 1.38 -8.08 4.93
N LEU A 34 1.04 -7.18 3.99
CA LEU A 34 0.82 -5.76 4.29
C LEU A 34 -0.29 -5.54 5.34
N LYS A 35 -1.42 -6.26 5.20
CA LYS A 35 -2.54 -6.17 6.15
C LYS A 35 -2.17 -6.71 7.53
N GLU A 36 -1.44 -7.82 7.56
CA GLU A 36 -0.99 -8.43 8.82
C GLU A 36 -0.01 -7.51 9.56
N HIS A 37 0.94 -6.90 8.86
CA HIS A 37 1.87 -5.94 9.45
C HIS A 37 1.18 -4.68 9.98
N ILE A 38 0.19 -4.16 9.26
CA ILE A 38 -0.63 -3.08 9.78
C ILE A 38 -1.33 -3.47 11.09
N LYS A 39 -1.84 -4.70 11.21
CA LYS A 39 -2.46 -5.18 12.46
C LYS A 39 -1.47 -5.30 13.62
N LEU A 40 -0.18 -5.49 13.33
CA LEU A 40 0.90 -5.49 14.31
C LEU A 40 1.35 -4.07 14.71
N GLY A 41 0.79 -3.03 14.08
CA GLY A 41 1.20 -1.64 14.31
C GLY A 41 2.47 -1.24 13.55
N ASP A 42 2.89 -2.04 12.58
CA ASP A 42 3.98 -1.67 11.68
C ASP A 42 3.46 -0.69 10.64
N ALA A 43 4.32 0.27 10.31
CA ALA A 43 4.06 1.12 9.16
C ALA A 43 4.47 0.38 7.89
N VAL A 44 3.68 0.49 6.82
CA VAL A 44 3.92 -0.23 5.58
C VAL A 44 4.27 0.72 4.45
N HIS A 45 5.21 0.28 3.61
CA HIS A 45 5.68 1.05 2.46
C HIS A 45 5.46 0.27 1.16
N CYS A 46 4.57 0.78 0.31
CA CYS A 46 4.41 0.28 -1.05
C CYS A 46 5.28 1.14 -1.96
N GLU A 47 6.47 0.63 -2.32
CA GLU A 47 7.51 1.41 -3.00
C GLU A 47 6.99 2.08 -4.28
N GLY A 48 7.24 3.39 -4.39
CA GLY A 48 6.85 4.17 -5.55
C GLY A 48 5.34 4.43 -5.64
N LEU A 49 4.57 4.15 -4.59
CA LEU A 49 3.13 4.39 -4.51
C LEU A 49 2.77 5.22 -3.29
N PHE A 50 2.91 4.65 -2.10
CA PHE A 50 2.46 5.29 -0.86
C PHE A 50 3.06 4.65 0.38
N TYR A 51 2.91 5.37 1.48
CA TYR A 51 3.30 4.98 2.82
C TYR A 51 2.09 5.06 3.76
N ILE A 52 1.84 4.02 4.56
CA ILE A 52 0.81 4.03 5.60
C ILE A 52 1.48 3.95 6.98
N SER A 53 1.12 4.88 7.86
CA SER A 53 1.48 4.90 9.27
C SER A 53 0.30 5.23 10.15
N PHE A 54 0.59 5.43 11.44
CA PHE A 54 -0.38 5.74 12.47
C PHE A 54 -0.13 7.14 13.03
N GLN A 55 -1.22 7.78 13.44
CA GLN A 55 -1.20 9.04 14.18
C GLN A 55 -2.21 8.95 15.33
N THR A 56 -1.98 9.72 16.39
CA THR A 56 -2.84 9.83 17.56
C THR A 56 -2.90 11.28 18.03
N SER A 57 -3.95 11.64 18.77
CA SER A 57 -4.04 12.94 19.44
C SER A 57 -3.15 13.06 20.67
N ALA A 58 -2.71 11.93 21.25
CA ALA A 58 -1.89 11.91 22.46
C ALA A 58 -0.45 12.45 22.27
N GLY A 59 0.01 12.60 21.03
CA GLY A 59 1.34 13.10 20.72
C GLY A 59 1.87 12.62 19.37
N ARG A 60 3.17 12.85 19.13
CA ARG A 60 3.80 12.42 17.88
C ARG A 60 4.20 10.95 17.99
N MET A 61 3.64 10.10 17.14
CA MET A 61 3.98 8.68 17.04
C MET A 61 5.27 8.50 16.24
N TYR A 62 6.18 7.67 16.76
CA TYR A 62 7.28 7.13 15.97
C TYR A 62 6.90 5.75 15.41
N LYS A 63 7.45 5.45 14.24
CA LYS A 63 7.23 4.19 13.52
C LYS A 63 7.96 3.08 14.30
N ASN A 64 7.23 2.05 14.75
CA ASN A 64 7.84 0.90 15.44
C ASN A 64 8.75 0.11 14.49
N ARG A 65 8.23 -0.24 13.31
CA ARG A 65 8.98 -0.85 12.21
C ARG A 65 8.39 -0.36 10.89
N VAL A 66 9.25 -0.21 9.89
CA VAL A 66 8.81 0.00 8.51
C VAL A 66 8.89 -1.34 7.79
N PHE A 67 7.74 -1.82 7.30
CA PHE A 67 7.63 -3.01 6.48
C PHE A 67 7.75 -2.61 5.00
N ASP A 68 9.00 -2.54 4.55
CA ASP A 68 9.41 -2.13 3.21
C ASP A 68 9.46 -3.29 2.21
N LEU A 69 9.91 -3.01 0.98
CA LEU A 69 10.00 -4.01 -0.09
C LEU A 69 10.87 -5.21 0.30
N GLU A 70 12.03 -4.98 0.94
CA GLU A 70 12.94 -6.06 1.34
C GLU A 70 12.27 -6.98 2.37
N ALA A 71 11.63 -6.39 3.39
CA ALA A 71 10.88 -7.14 4.39
C ALA A 71 9.70 -7.90 3.77
N GLN A 72 8.97 -7.29 2.83
CA GLN A 72 7.88 -7.92 2.10
C GLN A 72 8.37 -9.14 1.31
N VAL A 73 9.43 -8.98 0.50
CA VAL A 73 9.98 -10.06 -0.33
C VAL A 73 10.46 -11.22 0.53
N LYS A 74 11.17 -10.92 1.62
CA LYS A 74 11.65 -11.93 2.56
C LYS A 74 10.49 -12.74 3.15
N GLU A 75 9.48 -12.07 3.67
CA GLU A 75 8.37 -12.75 4.32
C GLU A 75 7.48 -13.54 3.34
N ILE A 76 7.26 -13.01 2.14
CA ILE A 76 6.53 -13.73 1.09
C ILE A 76 7.31 -14.98 0.68
N GLN A 77 8.64 -14.91 0.59
CA GLN A 77 9.47 -16.06 0.27
C GLN A 77 9.44 -17.12 1.40
N GLU A 78 9.46 -16.71 2.66
CA GLU A 78 9.31 -17.62 3.80
C GLU A 78 7.96 -18.36 3.77
N ARG A 79 6.89 -17.68 3.32
CA ARG A 79 5.54 -18.27 3.15
C ARG A 79 5.41 -19.13 1.88
N LEU A 80 6.17 -18.82 0.83
CA LEU A 80 6.16 -19.49 -0.46
C LEU A 80 7.54 -20.09 -0.78
N PRO A 81 8.07 -21.03 0.03
CA PRO A 81 9.46 -21.48 -0.07
C PRO A 81 9.80 -22.22 -1.38
N LYS A 82 8.78 -22.61 -2.15
CA LYS A 82 8.93 -23.25 -3.48
C LYS A 82 9.19 -22.24 -4.60
N ILE A 83 9.07 -20.94 -4.33
CA ILE A 83 9.36 -19.86 -5.28
C ILE A 83 10.67 -19.20 -4.83
N SER A 84 11.62 -19.03 -5.74
CA SER A 84 12.91 -18.43 -5.41
C SER A 84 12.73 -16.97 -4.98
N THR A 85 13.57 -16.50 -4.05
CA THR A 85 13.57 -15.11 -3.58
C THR A 85 13.69 -14.11 -4.73
N HIS A 86 14.55 -14.40 -5.72
CA HIS A 86 14.70 -13.58 -6.92
C HIS A 86 13.39 -13.45 -7.70
N LEU A 87 12.66 -14.56 -7.90
CA LEU A 87 11.39 -14.51 -8.63
C LEU A 87 10.30 -13.79 -7.81
N VAL A 88 10.27 -13.97 -6.49
CA VAL A 88 9.36 -13.19 -5.62
C VAL A 88 9.65 -11.70 -5.76
N ASN A 89 10.93 -11.30 -5.63
CA ASN A 89 11.36 -9.92 -5.80
C ASN A 89 10.91 -9.33 -7.16
N ASP A 90 11.22 -10.04 -8.25
CA ASP A 90 10.90 -9.56 -9.60
C ASP A 90 9.39 -9.37 -9.79
N LEU A 91 8.58 -10.29 -9.26
CA LEU A 91 7.12 -10.19 -9.33
C LEU A 91 6.58 -9.01 -8.53
N VAL A 92 7.04 -8.81 -7.29
CA VAL A 92 6.59 -7.72 -6.42
C VAL A 92 7.01 -6.36 -6.96
N VAL A 93 8.27 -6.23 -7.39
CA VAL A 93 8.79 -5.00 -8.01
C VAL A 93 8.04 -4.68 -9.29
N THR A 94 7.85 -5.67 -10.17
CA THR A 94 7.11 -5.48 -11.44
C THR A 94 5.66 -5.07 -11.18
N TYR A 95 5.03 -5.61 -10.14
CA TYR A 95 3.69 -5.21 -9.71
C TYR A 95 3.65 -3.74 -9.29
N TYR A 96 4.54 -3.29 -8.39
CA TYR A 96 4.58 -1.89 -7.97
C TYR A 96 4.93 -0.94 -9.11
N VAL A 97 5.90 -1.29 -9.96
CA VAL A 97 6.23 -0.52 -11.17
C VAL A 97 5.02 -0.39 -12.09
N ARG A 98 4.23 -1.46 -12.27
CA ARG A 98 3.02 -1.38 -13.10
C ARG A 98 2.00 -0.42 -12.51
N LEU A 99 1.72 -0.53 -11.21
CA LEU A 99 0.79 0.37 -10.54
C LEU A 99 1.25 1.83 -10.64
N HIS A 100 2.54 2.10 -10.46
CA HIS A 100 3.10 3.44 -10.61
C HIS A 100 2.85 3.97 -12.02
N GLN A 101 3.17 3.19 -13.06
CA GLN A 101 2.95 3.58 -14.45
C GLN A 101 1.49 3.92 -14.74
N LEU A 102 0.55 3.18 -14.15
CA LEU A 102 -0.89 3.45 -14.31
C LEU A 102 -1.27 4.78 -13.65
N VAL A 103 -0.73 5.09 -12.47
CA VAL A 103 -0.92 6.40 -11.83
C VAL A 103 -0.37 7.51 -12.70
N SER A 104 0.84 7.35 -13.25
CA SER A 104 1.45 8.34 -14.15
C SER A 104 0.69 8.53 -15.46
N GLN A 105 -0.17 7.58 -15.83
CA GLN A 105 -1.11 7.69 -16.95
C GLN A 105 -2.44 8.35 -16.56
N GLY A 106 -2.56 8.83 -15.32
CA GLY A 106 -3.79 9.44 -14.81
C GLY A 106 -4.82 8.45 -14.28
N LYS A 107 -4.50 7.15 -14.19
CA LYS A 107 -5.44 6.13 -13.74
C LYS A 107 -5.41 5.97 -12.22
N GLN A 108 -6.58 5.74 -11.64
CA GLN A 108 -6.67 5.29 -10.25
C GLN A 108 -6.11 3.86 -10.12
N VAL A 109 -5.35 3.62 -9.05
CA VAL A 109 -4.86 2.27 -8.71
C VAL A 109 -5.14 1.91 -7.27
N ASN A 110 -5.13 0.62 -6.97
CA ASN A 110 -5.27 0.12 -5.62
C ASN A 110 -4.39 -1.11 -5.36
N VAL A 111 -3.84 -1.16 -4.15
CA VAL A 111 -3.31 -2.40 -3.57
C VAL A 111 -4.45 -3.04 -2.79
N LYS A 112 -4.81 -4.28 -3.16
CA LYS A 112 -6.08 -4.92 -2.74
C LYS A 112 -6.21 -4.97 -1.21
N GLY A 113 -7.22 -4.28 -0.69
CA GLY A 113 -7.51 -4.26 0.74
C GLY A 113 -6.54 -3.42 1.58
N VAL A 114 -5.63 -2.66 0.96
CA VAL A 114 -4.62 -1.85 1.65
C VAL A 114 -4.83 -0.35 1.40
N GLY A 115 -4.74 0.11 0.15
CA GLY A 115 -4.82 1.55 -0.14
C GLY A 115 -5.00 1.87 -1.62
N TYR A 116 -5.38 3.12 -1.87
CA TYR A 116 -5.68 3.69 -3.17
C TYR A 116 -4.80 4.91 -3.45
N VAL A 117 -4.42 5.07 -4.71
CA VAL A 117 -3.85 6.31 -5.25
C VAL A 117 -4.76 6.79 -6.38
N ILE A 118 -5.24 8.02 -6.26
CA ILE A 118 -6.29 8.59 -7.10
C ILE A 118 -5.80 9.94 -7.65
N PRO A 119 -5.30 9.98 -8.90
CA PRO A 119 -5.09 11.25 -9.60
C PRO A 119 -6.37 12.08 -9.61
N THR A 120 -6.28 13.33 -9.16
CA THR A 120 -7.41 14.24 -9.01
C THR A 120 -7.04 15.60 -9.59
N GLU A 121 -7.97 16.18 -10.35
CA GLU A 121 -7.85 17.52 -10.94
C GLU A 121 -8.67 18.49 -10.09
N THR A 122 -8.05 19.57 -9.63
CA THR A 122 -8.72 20.64 -8.88
C THR A 122 -9.49 21.57 -9.81
N GLU A 123 -10.32 22.45 -9.25
CA GLU A 123 -11.11 23.41 -10.03
C GLU A 123 -10.24 24.37 -10.87
N ASP A 124 -9.01 24.67 -10.43
CA ASP A 124 -8.01 25.47 -11.13
C ASP A 124 -7.20 24.68 -12.19
N GLY A 125 -7.48 23.38 -12.36
CA GLY A 125 -6.80 22.51 -13.34
C GLY A 125 -5.46 21.93 -12.85
N SER A 126 -5.10 22.14 -11.58
CA SER A 126 -3.92 21.52 -10.97
C SER A 126 -4.19 20.03 -10.70
N ILE A 127 -3.22 19.17 -10.99
CA ILE A 127 -3.35 17.72 -10.77
C ILE A 127 -2.49 17.30 -9.58
N TYR A 128 -3.06 16.47 -8.71
CA TYR A 128 -2.37 15.86 -7.58
C TYR A 128 -2.80 14.40 -7.39
N CYS A 129 -2.02 13.64 -6.62
CA CYS A 129 -2.38 12.27 -6.26
C CYS A 129 -3.00 12.23 -4.86
N HIS A 130 -4.32 12.05 -4.80
CA HIS A 130 -5.00 11.80 -3.54
C HIS A 130 -4.78 10.35 -3.09
N THR A 131 -4.37 10.13 -1.84
CA THR A 131 -4.20 8.78 -1.28
C THR A 131 -5.28 8.47 -0.26
N ARG A 132 -5.83 7.26 -0.31
CA ARG A 132 -6.89 6.81 0.60
C ARG A 132 -6.63 5.39 1.10
N VAL A 133 -6.79 5.17 2.40
CA VAL A 133 -6.70 3.84 3.01
C VAL A 133 -7.92 3.00 2.63
N SER A 134 -7.72 1.70 2.42
CA SER A 134 -8.81 0.77 2.14
C SER A 134 -9.81 0.66 3.30
N PRO A 135 -11.13 0.72 3.06
CA PRO A 135 -12.14 0.47 4.09
C PRO A 135 -12.03 -0.93 4.71
N ALA A 136 -11.51 -1.90 3.96
CA ALA A 136 -11.29 -3.27 4.44
C ALA A 136 -10.01 -3.42 5.28
N LEU A 137 -9.24 -2.35 5.49
CA LEU A 137 -8.01 -2.38 6.27
C LEU A 137 -8.32 -2.08 7.74
N GLU A 138 -8.05 -3.07 8.59
CA GLU A 138 -8.29 -2.97 10.02
C GLU A 138 -7.06 -2.41 10.72
N LYS A 139 -7.28 -1.45 11.62
CA LYS A 139 -6.27 -0.97 12.57
C LYS A 139 -5.91 -2.10 13.55
N PRO A 140 -4.73 -2.02 14.20
CA PRO A 140 -4.46 -2.84 15.38
C PRO A 140 -5.57 -2.68 16.42
N GLU A 141 -5.95 -3.77 17.08
CA GLU A 141 -6.87 -3.73 18.21
C GLU A 141 -6.22 -3.01 19.40
N CYS A 142 -4.97 -3.36 19.69
CA CYS A 142 -4.16 -2.72 20.72
C CYS A 142 -2.66 -2.99 20.49
N VAL A 143 -1.84 -1.93 20.45
CA VAL A 143 -0.38 -2.02 20.23
C VAL A 143 0.34 -0.92 20.98
N ASP A 144 1.54 -1.23 21.46
CA ASP A 144 2.47 -0.25 22.03
C ASP A 144 3.11 0.60 20.95
N PHE A 145 3.06 1.92 21.10
CA PHE A 145 3.75 2.88 20.23
C PHE A 145 4.70 3.77 21.03
N LEU A 146 5.84 4.10 20.43
CA LEU A 146 6.72 5.11 20.99
C LEU A 146 6.14 6.51 20.70
N LEU A 147 5.70 7.22 21.74
CA LEU A 147 5.12 8.56 21.64
C LEU A 147 6.09 9.61 22.19
N LEU A 148 6.28 10.70 21.45
CA LEU A 148 6.79 11.94 22.02
C LEU A 148 5.61 12.74 22.57
N ASN A 149 5.57 12.85 23.89
CA ASN A 149 4.65 13.73 24.58
C ASN A 149 5.07 15.19 24.31
N GLN A 150 4.16 15.98 23.74
CA GLN A 150 4.46 17.35 23.32
C GLN A 150 4.58 18.32 24.49
N GLU A 151 3.94 18.03 25.63
CA GLU A 151 3.96 18.88 26.82
C GLU A 151 5.23 18.66 27.65
N THR A 152 5.68 17.41 27.75
CA THR A 152 6.85 17.04 28.58
C THR A 152 8.15 16.90 27.77
N GLY A 153 8.06 16.77 26.45
CA GLY A 153 9.20 16.44 25.58
C GLY A 153 9.76 15.03 25.79
N GLY A 154 9.11 14.21 26.63
CA GLY A 154 9.52 12.85 26.93
C GLY A 154 9.05 11.83 25.90
N LEU A 155 9.89 10.83 25.62
CA LEU A 155 9.53 9.66 24.83
C LEU A 155 9.02 8.56 25.75
N THR A 156 7.80 8.08 25.51
CA THR A 156 7.18 7.01 26.29
C THR A 156 6.70 5.90 25.37
N LEU A 157 6.87 4.65 25.79
CA LEU A 157 6.14 3.53 25.19
C LEU A 157 4.72 3.57 25.74
N THR A 158 3.75 3.78 24.87
CA THR A 158 2.35 3.97 25.24
C THR A 158 1.49 2.95 24.53
N TYR A 159 0.74 2.20 25.32
CA TYR A 159 -0.27 1.29 24.84
C TYR A 159 -1.49 2.07 24.36
N LEU A 160 -1.85 1.94 23.07
CA LEU A 160 -2.99 2.62 22.47
C LEU A 160 -4.05 1.61 22.02
N GLU A 161 -5.30 1.91 22.34
CA GLU A 161 -6.47 1.18 21.83
C GLU A 161 -6.79 1.65 20.40
N LYS A 162 -7.51 0.80 19.67
CA LYS A 162 -7.93 1.04 18.29
C LYS A 162 -8.56 2.41 18.08
N GLU A 163 -9.34 2.88 19.03
CA GLU A 163 -10.11 4.14 19.01
C GLU A 163 -9.20 5.37 19.06
N ASP A 164 -8.00 5.25 19.61
CA ASP A 164 -7.00 6.32 19.73
C ASP A 164 -6.00 6.35 18.57
N VAL A 165 -6.05 5.32 17.74
CA VAL A 165 -5.20 5.18 16.55
C VAL A 165 -5.97 5.64 15.32
N ARG A 166 -5.34 6.48 14.50
CA ARG A 166 -5.83 6.88 13.17
C ARG A 166 -4.79 6.49 12.13
N PHE A 167 -5.26 6.04 10.97
CA PHE A 167 -4.37 5.90 9.83
C PHE A 167 -3.90 7.26 9.34
N GLN A 168 -2.68 7.28 8.85
CA GLN A 168 -2.12 8.34 8.03
C GLN A 168 -1.55 7.68 6.78
N MET A 169 -1.91 8.18 5.61
CA MET A 169 -1.39 7.69 4.35
C MET A 169 -0.89 8.86 3.53
N VAL A 170 0.31 8.72 2.98
CA VAL A 170 0.96 9.74 2.14
C VAL A 170 1.45 9.09 0.86
N ALA A 171 1.45 9.83 -0.24
CA ALA A 171 2.08 9.39 -1.47
C ALA A 171 3.59 9.21 -1.27
N ASP A 172 4.18 8.25 -1.97
CA ASP A 172 5.62 8.09 -2.01
C ASP A 172 6.25 9.28 -2.74
N GLU A 173 7.39 9.78 -2.25
CA GLU A 173 8.09 10.91 -2.88
C GLU A 173 8.55 10.60 -4.31
N LYS A 174 8.77 9.31 -4.63
CA LYS A 174 9.10 8.86 -5.98
C LYS A 174 7.88 8.83 -6.90
N LEU A 175 6.64 8.91 -6.39
CA LEU A 175 5.43 8.80 -7.20
C LEU A 175 5.34 9.99 -8.15
N HIS A 176 5.34 9.72 -9.45
CA HIS A 176 5.18 10.76 -10.46
C HIS A 176 3.71 11.15 -10.61
N VAL A 177 3.41 12.42 -10.30
CA VAL A 177 2.10 13.03 -10.52
C VAL A 177 1.84 13.15 -12.03
N PRO A 178 0.70 12.63 -12.54
CA PRO A 178 0.40 12.66 -13.96
C PRO A 178 0.05 14.07 -14.44
N CYS A 179 0.28 14.34 -15.74
CA CYS A 179 -0.12 15.60 -16.39
C CYS A 179 -1.60 15.64 -16.81
N ILE A 180 -2.31 14.51 -16.75
CA ILE A 180 -3.73 14.39 -17.05
C ILE A 180 -4.37 13.41 -16.06
N VAL A 181 -5.62 13.66 -15.67
CA VAL A 181 -6.44 12.64 -15.04
C VAL A 181 -7.12 11.85 -16.14
N ALA A 182 -6.98 10.52 -16.13
CA ALA A 182 -7.69 9.68 -17.06
C ALA A 182 -9.17 9.74 -16.72
N LYS A 183 -9.94 10.52 -17.50
CA LYS A 183 -11.39 10.59 -17.40
C LYS A 183 -11.98 9.25 -17.86
N GLU A 184 -12.07 8.28 -16.96
CA GLU A 184 -12.91 7.11 -17.14
C GLU A 184 -14.27 7.39 -16.48
N SER A 185 -15.36 7.06 -17.19
CA SER A 185 -16.75 7.23 -16.77
C SER A 185 -16.92 6.85 -15.30
N THR A 186 -17.42 7.79 -14.51
CA THR A 186 -17.94 7.61 -13.16
C THR A 186 -18.59 6.23 -13.05
N TYR A 187 -18.20 5.40 -12.07
CA TYR A 187 -19.09 4.67 -11.15
C TYR A 187 -18.45 3.42 -10.50
N GLN A 188 -18.68 3.37 -9.19
CA GLN A 188 -18.82 2.27 -8.22
C GLN A 188 -17.69 1.25 -8.01
N PHE A 189 -17.26 1.21 -6.74
CA PHE A 189 -16.48 0.18 -6.10
C PHE A 189 -17.26 -1.15 -6.15
N GLU A 190 -16.89 -2.07 -7.04
CA GLU A 190 -17.18 -3.48 -6.82
C GLU A 190 -16.12 -4.05 -5.88
N THR A 191 -16.44 -4.10 -4.60
CA THR A 191 -15.84 -5.07 -3.67
C THR A 191 -16.25 -6.46 -4.14
N ILE A 192 -15.39 -7.12 -4.92
CA ILE A 192 -15.52 -8.55 -5.20
C ILE A 192 -15.06 -9.30 -3.95
N GLU A 193 -16.02 -9.77 -3.16
CA GLU A 193 -15.84 -10.81 -2.15
C GLU A 193 -15.54 -12.15 -2.84
N ILE A 194 -14.53 -12.87 -2.34
CA ILE A 194 -14.30 -14.30 -2.62
C ILE A 194 -14.24 -14.99 -1.27
#